data_AF-A0A0K8TC89-F1
#
_entry.id   AF-A0A0K8TC89-F1
#
_cell.length_a   1.000
_cell.length_b   1.000
_cell.length_c   1.000
_cell.angle_alpha   90.00
_cell.angle_beta   90.00
_cell.angle_gamma   90.00
#
_symmetry.space_group_name_H-M   'P 1'
#
loop_
_entity.id
_entity.type
_entity.pdbx_description
1 polymer ?
#
loop_
_entity_poly.entity_id
_entity_poly.type
_entity_poly.pdbx_seq_one_letter_code
_entity_poly.pdbx_strand_id
1 'polypeptide(L)'
;MVYDVSYAHLIETLDERLQTYEVAISQLASASQLKRPCGPWCQGGNAHSSTKFGHSFCISDSLRSVLYVGTGKPANNFLLSMKVPEFFTYDEAEGLQPHNRFKLLKKLSFLVEKVKNSVAFGLLVGTLSIERYLDAIEHIKRLLKRRRRKCFIISVGKPTVAKLSNFPEIDVFVMVSCNEGSYIDNKEVIVPIVTLLEIELAFNENRTWDDPISSDFSFLLQGGEGYVEAPLNVTTEDLVETQLTSGFRTSTQCTDSSTEVALRSDMTVSTSGFSSQPRTWDGLELKMNDTAPSMAQAGRKGTAQGYSYEIS
;
A
#
# COMPACT_ATOMS: atom_id res chain seq x y z
N MET A 1 15.54 5.02 20.46
CA MET A 1 14.72 6.18 20.08
C MET A 1 14.73 6.30 18.56
N VAL A 2 13.55 6.46 17.98
CA VAL A 2 13.29 6.72 16.57
C VAL A 2 12.48 8.02 16.48
N TYR A 3 12.49 8.71 15.35
CA TYR A 3 11.82 10.00 15.20
C TYR A 3 11.28 10.18 13.80
N ASP A 4 10.28 11.05 13.67
CA ASP A 4 9.83 11.58 12.40
C ASP A 4 10.88 12.53 11.81
N VAL A 5 11.04 12.53 10.48
CA VAL A 5 12.03 13.34 9.75
C VAL A 5 11.95 14.83 10.10
N SER A 6 10.76 15.33 10.45
CA SER A 6 10.55 16.71 10.94
C SER A 6 11.43 17.07 12.15
N TYR A 7 11.76 16.10 13.01
CA TYR A 7 12.61 16.29 14.20
C TYR A 7 14.10 16.02 13.95
N ALA A 8 14.52 15.74 12.71
CA ALA A 8 15.91 15.40 12.39
C ALA A 8 16.92 16.47 12.84
N HIS A 9 16.50 17.75 12.82
CA HIS A 9 17.32 18.90 13.23
C HIS A 9 17.64 18.94 14.73
N LEU A 10 16.91 18.20 15.58
CA LEU A 10 17.13 18.16 17.03
C LEU A 10 18.04 17.01 17.47
N ILE A 11 18.38 16.10 16.57
CA ILE A 11 18.97 14.81 16.92
C ILE A 11 20.41 14.95 17.42
N GLU A 12 21.20 15.88 16.88
CA GLU A 12 22.56 16.12 17.37
C GLU A 12 22.53 16.63 18.82
N THR A 13 21.66 17.58 19.12
CA THR A 13 21.45 18.10 20.48
C THR A 13 20.92 17.02 21.43
N LEU A 14 20.01 16.16 20.96
CA LEU A 14 19.47 15.06 21.77
C LEU A 14 20.52 13.98 22.03
N ASP A 15 21.36 13.66 21.05
CA ASP A 15 22.44 12.71 21.21
C ASP A 15 23.39 13.16 22.32
N GLU A 16 23.85 14.42 22.29
CA GLU A 16 24.69 15.02 23.35
C GLU A 16 24.06 14.95 24.74
N ARG A 17 22.75 15.21 24.85
CA ARG A 17 22.03 15.20 26.13
C ARG A 17 21.73 13.79 26.63
N LEU A 18 21.67 12.81 25.75
CA LEU A 18 21.30 11.43 26.07
C LEU A 18 22.52 10.50 26.18
N GLN A 19 23.75 10.99 25.99
CA GLN A 19 24.98 10.18 26.09
C GLN A 19 25.15 9.48 27.45
N THR A 20 24.57 10.04 28.52
CA THR A 20 24.63 9.47 29.87
C THR A 20 23.65 8.31 30.08
N TYR A 21 22.72 8.09 29.15
CA TYR A 21 21.74 7.02 29.19
C TYR A 21 22.10 5.93 28.17
N GLU A 22 21.72 4.69 28.46
CA GLU A 22 21.86 3.56 27.53
C GLU A 22 20.76 3.62 26.45
N VAL A 23 20.84 4.62 25.57
CA VAL A 23 19.88 4.86 24.50
C VAL A 23 20.58 4.79 23.15
N ALA A 24 20.03 3.99 22.23
CA ALA A 24 20.35 4.09 20.81
C ALA A 24 19.42 5.11 20.16
N ILE A 25 19.96 6.08 19.44
CA ILE A 25 19.19 7.00 18.60
C ILE A 25 19.37 6.59 17.14
N SER A 26 18.26 6.45 16.40
CA SER A 26 18.35 6.10 14.98
C SER A 26 18.93 7.26 14.16
N GLN A 27 19.50 6.93 13.00
CA GLN A 27 19.99 7.93 12.05
C GLN A 27 19.28 7.75 10.72
N LEU A 28 18.99 8.87 10.04
CA LEU A 28 18.45 8.81 8.68
C LEU A 28 19.52 8.22 7.75
N ALA A 29 19.13 7.20 7.00
CA ALA A 29 19.96 6.56 5.99
C ALA A 29 20.10 7.49 4.77
N SER A 30 20.94 8.53 4.90
CA SER A 30 21.37 9.35 3.77
C SER A 30 22.55 8.69 3.06
N ALA A 31 22.56 8.75 1.73
CA ALA A 31 23.53 8.09 0.87
C ALA A 31 25.00 8.49 1.10
N SER A 32 25.29 9.53 1.89
CA SER A 32 26.61 10.16 1.92
C SER A 32 27.40 10.11 3.24
N GLN A 33 26.87 9.64 4.37
CA GLN A 33 27.67 9.41 5.60
C GLN A 33 26.76 8.90 6.73
N LEU A 34 26.68 7.57 6.90
CA LEU A 34 26.22 7.02 8.17
C LEU A 34 27.35 7.24 9.18
N LYS A 35 27.26 8.29 10.01
CA LYS A 35 27.93 8.28 11.33
C LYS A 35 27.46 6.97 12.00
N ARG A 36 28.36 6.25 12.66
CA ARG A 36 28.10 4.90 13.18
C ARG A 36 26.64 4.76 13.69
N PRO A 37 25.81 3.87 13.13
CA PRO A 37 24.42 3.68 13.57
C PRO A 37 24.32 3.05 14.98
N CYS A 38 25.45 2.99 15.69
CA CYS A 38 25.62 2.35 16.97
C CYS A 38 26.18 3.37 17.97
N GLY A 39 25.62 3.36 19.19
CA GLY A 39 26.07 4.25 20.25
C GLY A 39 27.49 3.92 20.73
N PRO A 40 28.10 4.78 21.56
CA PRO A 40 29.45 4.58 22.08
C PRO A 40 29.63 3.27 22.87
N TRP A 41 28.53 2.74 23.39
CA TRP A 41 28.42 1.51 24.17
C TRP A 41 28.39 0.24 23.30
N CYS A 42 28.28 0.37 21.98
CA CYS A 42 28.07 -0.76 21.11
C CYS A 42 29.38 -1.43 20.68
N GLN A 43 29.58 -2.68 21.10
CA GLN A 43 30.83 -3.43 20.87
C GLN A 43 30.79 -4.37 19.65
N GLY A 44 29.67 -4.43 18.90
CA GLY A 44 29.41 -5.51 17.93
C GLY A 44 29.75 -5.26 16.45
N GLY A 45 30.38 -4.14 16.06
CA GLY A 45 30.71 -3.84 14.65
C GLY A 45 29.49 -3.84 13.69
N ASN A 46 29.68 -4.05 12.38
CA ASN A 46 28.59 -3.90 11.38
C ASN A 46 27.45 -4.94 11.45
N ALA A 47 27.52 -5.95 12.33
CA ALA A 47 26.54 -7.03 12.40
C ALA A 47 25.22 -6.66 13.12
N HIS A 48 25.19 -5.53 13.83
CA HIS A 48 24.04 -5.12 14.67
C HIS A 48 23.20 -3.99 14.08
N SER A 49 23.57 -3.45 12.92
CA SER A 49 22.83 -2.35 12.30
C SER A 49 21.68 -2.89 11.47
N SER A 50 20.45 -2.51 11.82
CA SER A 50 19.27 -2.72 10.98
C SER A 50 18.83 -1.38 10.39
N THR A 51 18.28 -1.41 9.18
CA THR A 51 17.66 -0.24 8.57
C THR A 51 16.18 -0.54 8.35
N LYS A 52 15.29 0.27 8.93
CA LYS A 52 13.85 0.16 8.74
C LYS A 52 13.29 1.55 8.44
N PHE A 53 12.49 1.65 7.39
CA PHE A 53 11.80 2.89 7.00
C PHE A 53 12.72 4.10 6.86
N GLY A 54 13.91 3.92 6.26
CA GLY A 54 14.90 4.99 6.10
C GLY A 54 15.67 5.36 7.38
N HIS A 55 15.44 4.67 8.49
CA HIS A 55 16.21 4.83 9.72
C HIS A 55 17.13 3.65 9.96
N SER A 56 18.42 3.91 10.12
CA SER A 56 19.43 2.95 10.53
C SER A 56 19.68 3.05 12.03
N PHE A 57 19.70 1.92 12.72
CA PHE A 57 19.96 1.86 14.16
C PHE A 57 20.50 0.49 14.56
N CYS A 58 21.24 0.48 15.66
CA CYS A 58 21.71 -0.74 16.30
C CYS A 58 20.57 -1.40 17.08
N ILE A 59 20.22 -2.65 16.73
CA ILE A 59 19.30 -3.47 17.52
C ILE A 59 20.16 -4.48 18.30
N SER A 60 20.07 -4.43 19.63
CA SER A 60 20.57 -5.50 20.50
C SER A 60 19.43 -6.43 20.90
N ASP A 61 19.74 -7.69 21.21
CA ASP A 61 18.77 -8.66 21.76
C ASP A 61 18.17 -8.20 23.11
N SER A 62 18.78 -7.18 23.74
CA SER A 62 18.34 -6.56 25.00
C SER A 62 17.35 -5.41 24.83
N LEU A 63 16.85 -5.13 23.62
CA LEU A 63 15.94 -4.01 23.37
C LEU A 63 14.62 -4.14 24.17
N ARG A 64 14.47 -3.34 25.23
CA ARG A 64 13.29 -3.38 26.13
C ARG A 64 12.16 -2.48 25.68
N SER A 65 12.48 -1.29 25.19
CA SER A 65 11.50 -0.28 24.84
C SER A 65 11.93 0.54 23.63
N VAL A 66 10.94 1.02 22.88
CA VAL A 66 11.14 1.95 21.76
C VAL A 66 10.35 3.22 22.03
N LEU A 67 11.02 4.35 21.90
CA LEU A 67 10.40 5.68 21.86
C LEU A 67 10.40 6.17 20.41
N TYR A 68 9.23 6.48 19.88
CA TYR A 68 9.05 7.19 18.62
C TYR A 68 8.67 8.65 18.88
N VAL A 69 9.46 9.60 18.35
CA VAL A 69 9.18 11.04 18.44
C VAL A 69 8.39 11.47 17.21
N GLY A 70 7.15 11.89 17.40
CA GLY A 70 6.17 12.22 16.37
C GLY A 70 4.91 11.35 16.45
N THR A 71 4.00 11.56 15.51
CA THR A 71 2.69 10.90 15.48
C THR A 71 2.35 10.32 14.10
N GLY A 72 1.24 9.58 14.01
CA GLY A 72 0.66 9.17 12.73
C GLY A 72 1.13 7.82 12.19
N LYS A 73 1.10 7.68 10.86
CA LYS A 73 1.35 6.41 10.13
C LYS A 73 2.77 5.87 10.32
N PRO A 74 3.84 6.69 10.28
CA PRO A 74 5.21 6.20 10.50
C PRO A 74 5.40 5.50 11.85
N ALA A 75 4.82 6.04 12.93
CA ALA A 75 4.85 5.40 14.26
C ALA A 75 4.23 3.99 14.23
N ASN A 76 3.11 3.82 13.52
CA ASN A 76 2.45 2.51 13.37
C ASN A 76 3.31 1.52 12.59
N ASN A 77 4.05 1.98 11.58
CA ASN A 77 4.95 1.14 10.78
C ASN A 77 6.07 0.55 11.65
N PHE A 78 6.70 1.39 12.49
CA PHE A 78 7.70 0.95 13.45
C PHE A 78 7.10 0.02 14.51
N LEU A 79 5.94 0.36 15.08
CA LEU A 79 5.25 -0.46 16.08
C LEU A 79 4.90 -1.87 15.56
N LEU A 80 4.52 -1.99 14.29
CA LEU A 80 4.25 -3.29 13.67
C LEU A 80 5.53 -4.08 13.39
N SER A 81 6.60 -3.40 12.97
CA SER A 81 7.85 -4.05 12.54
C SER A 81 8.80 -4.40 13.69
N MET A 82 8.66 -3.74 14.84
CA MET A 82 9.51 -3.95 16.01
C MET A 82 8.77 -4.78 17.07
N LYS A 83 9.23 -6.02 17.26
CA LYS A 83 8.75 -6.87 18.35
C LYS A 83 9.41 -6.48 19.68
N VAL A 84 8.91 -5.41 20.28
CA VAL A 84 9.35 -4.95 21.61
C VAL A 84 8.25 -5.08 22.67
N PRO A 85 8.60 -5.29 23.95
CA PRO A 85 7.63 -5.29 25.05
C PRO A 85 6.88 -3.97 25.17
N GLU A 86 7.60 -2.85 25.12
CA GLU A 86 7.03 -1.51 25.30
C GLU A 86 7.34 -0.60 24.12
N PHE A 87 6.34 0.11 23.65
CA PHE A 87 6.49 1.11 22.60
C PHE A 87 5.77 2.38 23.04
N PHE A 88 6.46 3.51 22.93
CA PHE A 88 5.97 4.83 23.32
C PHE A 88 6.04 5.78 22.13
N THR A 89 5.07 6.68 22.05
CA THR A 89 5.07 7.81 21.14
C THR A 89 5.16 9.10 21.93
N TYR A 90 5.88 10.08 21.43
CA TYR A 90 5.97 11.41 22.02
C TYR A 90 5.55 12.46 21.00
N ASP A 91 4.64 13.34 21.41
CA ASP A 91 4.28 14.56 20.68
C ASP A 91 4.30 15.76 21.63
N GLU A 92 4.49 16.97 21.10
CA GLU A 92 4.44 18.20 21.89
C GLU A 92 3.07 18.42 22.53
N ALA A 93 2.00 18.02 21.84
CA ALA A 93 0.62 18.21 22.29
C ALA A 93 0.20 17.23 23.40
N GLU A 94 0.47 15.94 23.24
CA GLU A 94 0.00 14.88 24.15
C GLU A 94 1.10 14.35 25.09
N GLY A 95 2.35 14.77 24.91
CA GLY A 95 3.49 14.26 25.66
C GLY A 95 3.80 12.79 25.35
N LEU A 96 4.43 12.11 26.31
CA LEU A 96 4.82 10.70 26.19
C LEU A 96 3.62 9.79 26.48
N GLN A 97 3.24 8.97 25.50
CA GLN A 97 2.11 8.05 25.60
C GLN A 97 2.52 6.62 25.23
N PRO A 98 2.01 5.58 25.92
CA PRO A 98 2.16 4.20 25.49
C PRO A 98 1.36 3.95 24.22
N HIS A 99 1.97 3.33 23.22
CA HIS A 99 1.33 3.03 21.94
C HIS A 99 1.21 1.53 21.74
N ASN A 100 -0.02 1.02 21.86
CA ASN A 100 -0.29 -0.42 21.82
C ASN A 100 -0.65 -0.91 20.41
N ARG A 101 -0.04 -2.03 20.00
CA ARG A 101 -0.29 -2.70 18.71
C ARG A 101 -1.68 -3.31 18.56
N PHE A 102 -2.45 -3.51 19.63
CA PHE A 102 -3.74 -4.19 19.62
C PHE A 102 -4.72 -3.60 18.60
N LYS A 103 -4.85 -2.27 18.55
CA LYS A 103 -5.74 -1.60 17.58
C LYS A 103 -5.27 -1.80 16.14
N LEU A 104 -3.96 -1.79 15.90
CA LEU A 104 -3.37 -2.04 14.58
C LEU A 104 -3.57 -3.48 14.15
N LEU A 105 -3.27 -4.45 15.02
CA LEU A 105 -3.47 -5.87 14.76
C LEU A 105 -4.94 -6.23 14.56
N LYS A 106 -5.85 -5.61 15.31
CA LYS A 106 -7.30 -5.77 15.11
C LYS A 106 -7.73 -5.27 13.73
N LYS A 107 -7.25 -4.10 13.31
CA LYS A 107 -7.51 -3.56 11.98
C LYS A 107 -6.92 -4.47 10.90
N LEU A 108 -5.68 -4.92 11.08
CA LEU A 108 -4.97 -5.81 10.15
C LEU A 108 -5.72 -7.14 10.00
N SER A 109 -6.12 -7.77 11.10
CA SER A 109 -6.93 -8.99 11.11
C SER A 109 -8.27 -8.82 10.38
N PHE A 110 -8.96 -7.69 10.60
CA PHE A 110 -10.18 -7.38 9.84
C PHE A 110 -9.93 -7.28 8.33
N LEU A 111 -8.85 -6.61 7.91
CA LEU A 111 -8.51 -6.50 6.49
C LEU A 111 -8.10 -7.85 5.89
N VAL A 112 -7.35 -8.68 6.62
CA VAL A 112 -7.00 -10.04 6.22
C VAL A 112 -8.25 -10.89 5.99
N GLU A 113 -9.23 -10.82 6.89
CA GLU A 113 -10.50 -11.53 6.71
C GLU A 113 -11.31 -10.97 5.52
N LYS A 114 -11.26 -9.66 5.26
CA LYS A 114 -11.85 -9.10 4.04
C LYS A 114 -11.18 -9.67 2.79
N VAL A 115 -9.86 -9.69 2.74
CA VAL A 115 -9.08 -10.27 1.63
C VAL A 115 -9.45 -11.74 1.39
N LYS A 116 -9.55 -12.56 2.43
CA LYS A 116 -9.91 -13.99 2.29
C LYS A 116 -11.28 -14.20 1.65
N ASN A 117 -12.24 -13.30 1.94
CA ASN A 117 -13.61 -13.36 1.45
C ASN A 117 -13.81 -12.73 0.06
N SER A 118 -12.80 -12.04 -0.47
CA SER A 118 -12.87 -11.34 -1.76
C SER A 118 -12.52 -12.24 -2.94
N VAL A 119 -13.12 -11.95 -4.10
CA VAL A 119 -12.92 -12.70 -5.35
C VAL A 119 -12.16 -11.85 -6.37
N ALA A 120 -12.45 -10.55 -6.44
CA ALA A 120 -11.86 -9.62 -7.39
C ALA A 120 -10.98 -8.56 -6.71
N PHE A 121 -9.74 -8.46 -7.19
CA PHE A 121 -8.72 -7.57 -6.64
C PHE A 121 -8.28 -6.53 -7.68
N GLY A 122 -8.23 -5.26 -7.26
CA GLY A 122 -7.70 -4.15 -8.04
C GLY A 122 -6.31 -3.75 -7.60
N LEU A 123 -5.29 -4.12 -8.35
CA LEU A 123 -3.91 -3.75 -8.07
C LEU A 123 -3.65 -2.32 -8.56
N LEU A 124 -3.55 -1.38 -7.62
CA LEU A 124 -3.35 0.04 -7.89
C LEU A 124 -1.88 0.33 -8.17
N VAL A 125 -1.62 0.77 -9.39
CA VAL A 125 -0.30 1.14 -9.89
C VAL A 125 -0.18 2.65 -10.02
N GLY A 126 0.36 3.26 -8.96
CA GLY A 126 0.54 4.71 -8.80
C GLY A 126 1.77 5.25 -9.53
N THR A 127 2.96 4.84 -9.09
CA THR A 127 4.25 5.36 -9.58
C THR A 127 5.33 4.28 -9.55
N LEU A 128 6.02 4.08 -10.67
CA LEU A 128 7.14 3.12 -10.83
C LEU A 128 8.45 3.58 -10.18
N SER A 129 8.45 4.71 -9.48
CA SER A 129 9.68 5.33 -8.94
C SER A 129 10.21 4.65 -7.67
N ILE A 130 9.55 3.60 -7.18
CA ILE A 130 9.94 2.88 -5.97
C ILE A 130 10.69 1.61 -6.38
N GLU A 131 11.82 1.34 -5.74
CA GLU A 131 12.62 0.14 -5.98
C GLU A 131 11.78 -1.13 -5.73
N ARG A 132 12.05 -2.20 -6.50
CA ARG A 132 11.41 -3.53 -6.35
C ARG A 132 9.88 -3.55 -6.48
N TYR A 133 9.30 -2.49 -7.04
CA TYR A 133 7.87 -2.38 -7.25
C TYR A 133 7.30 -3.49 -8.16
N LEU A 134 8.02 -3.84 -9.23
CA LEU A 134 7.62 -4.91 -10.15
C LEU A 134 7.65 -6.28 -9.47
N ASP A 135 8.66 -6.55 -8.64
CA ASP A 135 8.74 -7.76 -7.82
C ASP A 135 7.51 -7.89 -6.91
N ALA A 136 7.05 -6.78 -6.32
CA ALA A 136 5.85 -6.76 -5.49
C ALA A 136 4.59 -7.12 -6.28
N ILE A 137 4.42 -6.52 -7.46
CA ILE A 137 3.30 -6.85 -8.35
C ILE A 137 3.30 -8.34 -8.69
N GLU A 138 4.45 -8.87 -9.12
CA GLU A 138 4.55 -10.26 -9.53
C GLU A 138 4.28 -11.22 -8.37
N HIS A 139 4.79 -10.88 -7.18
CA HIS A 139 4.55 -11.65 -5.97
C HIS A 139 3.07 -11.68 -5.58
N ILE A 140 2.38 -10.52 -5.62
CA ILE A 140 0.92 -10.44 -5.36
C ILE A 140 0.15 -11.27 -6.38
N LYS A 141 0.46 -11.13 -7.67
CA LYS A 141 -0.18 -11.92 -8.74
C LYS A 141 -0.04 -13.41 -8.48
N ARG A 142 1.15 -13.87 -8.09
CA ARG A 142 1.44 -15.28 -7.78
C ARG A 142 0.57 -15.79 -6.63
N LEU A 143 0.44 -15.02 -5.55
CA LEU A 143 -0.41 -15.36 -4.40
C LEU A 143 -1.89 -15.41 -4.79
N LEU A 144 -2.37 -14.43 -5.56
CA LEU A 144 -3.75 -14.38 -6.05
C LEU A 144 -4.06 -15.54 -7.03
N LYS A 145 -3.13 -15.90 -7.92
CA LYS A 145 -3.25 -17.03 -8.86
C LYS A 145 -3.47 -18.34 -8.15
N ARG A 146 -2.64 -18.65 -7.16
CA ARG A 146 -2.73 -19.86 -6.34
C ARG A 146 -4.11 -20.03 -5.69
N ARG A 147 -4.76 -18.92 -5.37
CA ARG A 147 -6.08 -18.87 -4.73
C ARG A 147 -7.23 -18.64 -5.72
N ARG A 148 -6.96 -18.72 -7.04
CA ARG A 148 -7.95 -18.51 -8.11
C ARG A 148 -8.73 -17.20 -7.98
N ARG A 149 -8.05 -16.13 -7.58
CA ARG A 149 -8.63 -14.79 -7.46
C ARG A 149 -8.44 -14.00 -8.75
N LYS A 150 -9.43 -13.18 -9.12
CA LYS A 150 -9.32 -12.28 -10.26
C LYS A 150 -8.42 -11.10 -9.90
N CYS A 151 -7.50 -10.74 -10.77
CA CYS A 151 -6.58 -9.63 -10.55
C CYS A 151 -6.66 -8.64 -11.72
N PHE A 152 -7.07 -7.41 -11.42
CA PHE A 152 -7.13 -6.30 -12.36
C PHE A 152 -6.01 -5.33 -12.05
N ILE A 153 -5.15 -5.04 -13.01
CA ILE A 153 -4.12 -4.02 -12.86
C ILE A 153 -4.71 -2.68 -13.28
N ILE A 154 -4.71 -1.72 -12.37
CA ILE A 154 -5.27 -0.39 -12.57
C ILE A 154 -4.15 0.62 -12.43
N SER A 155 -3.75 1.21 -13.55
CA SER A 155 -2.85 2.35 -13.54
C SER A 155 -3.65 3.63 -13.33
N VAL A 156 -3.43 4.27 -12.19
CA VAL A 156 -3.99 5.58 -11.85
C VAL A 156 -2.86 6.42 -11.28
N GLY A 157 -2.88 7.74 -11.47
CA GLY A 157 -1.96 8.63 -10.77
C GLY A 157 -2.24 8.63 -9.25
N LYS A 158 -2.63 9.78 -8.69
CA LYS A 158 -3.12 9.80 -7.30
C LYS A 158 -4.47 9.07 -7.21
N PRO A 159 -4.60 7.98 -6.42
CA PRO A 159 -5.90 7.33 -6.23
C PRO A 159 -6.82 8.27 -5.43
N THR A 160 -8.10 8.32 -5.81
CA THR A 160 -9.14 9.09 -5.11
C THR A 160 -10.40 8.25 -5.04
N VAL A 161 -11.28 8.52 -4.08
CA VAL A 161 -12.56 7.80 -3.92
C VAL A 161 -13.32 7.76 -5.25
N ALA A 162 -13.47 8.91 -5.92
CA ALA A 162 -14.15 9.00 -7.21
C ALA A 162 -13.52 8.12 -8.31
N LYS A 163 -12.18 7.99 -8.35
CA LYS A 163 -11.52 7.11 -9.34
C LYS A 163 -11.76 5.64 -9.03
N LEU A 164 -11.73 5.26 -7.75
CA LEU A 164 -11.94 3.88 -7.32
C LEU A 164 -13.40 3.42 -7.47
N SER A 165 -14.37 4.33 -7.30
CA SER A 165 -15.79 4.06 -7.51
C SER A 165 -16.16 3.64 -8.94
N ASN A 166 -15.31 3.89 -9.93
CA ASN A 166 -15.53 3.46 -11.32
C ASN A 166 -15.30 1.95 -11.54
N PHE A 167 -14.85 1.21 -10.52
CA PHE A 167 -14.60 -0.22 -10.58
C PHE A 167 -15.45 -0.97 -9.54
N PRO A 168 -16.79 -0.98 -9.68
CA PRO A 168 -17.69 -1.67 -8.74
C PRO A 168 -17.48 -3.19 -8.70
N GLU A 169 -16.85 -3.77 -9.73
CA GLU A 169 -16.48 -5.18 -9.80
C GLU A 169 -15.33 -5.58 -8.86
N ILE A 170 -14.68 -4.62 -8.18
CA ILE A 170 -13.52 -4.87 -7.32
C ILE A 170 -13.94 -4.90 -5.85
N ASP A 171 -13.65 -6.02 -5.20
CA ASP A 171 -13.99 -6.23 -3.79
C ASP A 171 -12.95 -5.61 -2.84
N VAL A 172 -11.68 -5.58 -3.27
CA VAL A 172 -10.54 -5.06 -2.51
C VAL A 172 -9.53 -4.42 -3.46
N PHE A 173 -9.04 -3.23 -3.13
CA PHE A 173 -7.90 -2.62 -3.80
C PHE A 173 -6.60 -2.97 -3.08
N VAL A 174 -5.58 -3.34 -3.84
CA VAL A 174 -4.23 -3.59 -3.32
C VAL A 174 -3.34 -2.45 -3.77
N MET A 175 -2.77 -1.72 -2.82
CA MET A 175 -1.87 -0.61 -3.08
C MET A 175 -0.44 -1.02 -2.79
N VAL A 176 0.40 -0.95 -3.82
CA VAL A 176 1.85 -1.03 -3.67
C VAL A 176 2.36 0.42 -3.66
N SER A 177 2.88 0.88 -2.53
CA SER A 177 3.36 2.26 -2.36
C SER A 177 4.47 2.33 -1.34
N CYS A 178 5.11 3.51 -1.21
CA CYS A 178 6.06 3.74 -0.13
C CYS A 178 5.35 3.72 1.23
N ASN A 179 6.12 3.36 2.25
CA ASN A 179 5.76 3.35 3.68
C ASN A 179 5.24 4.70 4.23
N GLU A 180 5.65 5.81 3.61
CA GLU A 180 5.28 7.19 3.99
C GLU A 180 3.97 7.66 3.35
N GLY A 181 3.42 6.87 2.43
CA GLY A 181 2.27 7.18 1.62
C GLY A 181 0.95 7.33 2.38
N SER A 182 0.46 8.56 2.54
CA SER A 182 -0.89 8.84 3.04
C SER A 182 -1.92 8.86 1.91
N TYR A 183 -2.06 7.78 1.15
CA TYR A 183 -2.74 7.90 -0.13
C TYR A 183 -4.26 8.04 -0.06
N ILE A 184 -4.98 7.36 0.84
CA ILE A 184 -6.40 7.61 1.17
C ILE A 184 -6.69 7.07 2.59
N ASP A 185 -7.58 7.73 3.35
CA ASP A 185 -8.11 7.14 4.58
C ASP A 185 -9.25 6.16 4.28
N ASN A 186 -9.12 4.93 4.77
CA ASN A 186 -10.12 3.84 4.58
C ASN A 186 -11.54 4.19 5.09
N LYS A 187 -11.74 5.33 5.77
CA LYS A 187 -13.06 5.79 6.21
C LYS A 187 -13.89 6.38 5.07
N GLU A 188 -13.24 6.91 4.04
CA GLU A 188 -13.89 7.57 2.90
C GLU A 188 -14.10 6.61 1.72
N VAL A 189 -13.40 5.48 1.72
CA VAL A 189 -13.48 4.47 0.66
C VAL A 189 -14.42 3.36 1.07
N ILE A 190 -15.44 3.11 0.24
CA ILE A 190 -16.41 2.03 0.43
C ILE A 190 -15.74 0.65 0.29
N VAL A 191 -14.79 0.55 -0.65
CA VAL A 191 -13.99 -0.64 -0.93
C VAL A 191 -12.67 -0.56 -0.15
N PRO A 192 -12.29 -1.58 0.65
CA PRO A 192 -11.06 -1.53 1.43
C PRO A 192 -9.81 -1.46 0.55
N ILE A 193 -8.83 -0.66 1.00
CA ILE A 193 -7.48 -0.62 0.43
C ILE A 193 -6.53 -1.35 1.38
N VAL A 194 -5.81 -2.33 0.83
CA VAL A 194 -4.85 -3.18 1.54
C VAL A 194 -3.46 -3.07 0.91
N THR A 195 -2.45 -3.59 1.61
CA THR A 195 -1.05 -3.64 1.15
C THR A 195 -0.63 -5.09 0.90
N LEU A 196 0.65 -5.29 0.51
CA LEU A 196 1.21 -6.63 0.37
C LEU A 196 1.12 -7.44 1.68
N LEU A 197 1.22 -6.79 2.84
CA LEU A 197 1.18 -7.46 4.14
C LEU A 197 -0.14 -8.23 4.36
N GLU A 198 -1.28 -7.60 4.07
CA GLU A 198 -2.58 -8.26 4.18
C GLU A 198 -2.73 -9.42 3.21
N ILE A 199 -2.22 -9.28 1.98
CA ILE A 199 -2.27 -10.35 0.97
C ILE A 199 -1.42 -11.55 1.40
N GLU A 200 -0.22 -11.29 1.91
CA GLU A 200 0.69 -12.29 2.47
C GLU A 200 0.02 -13.07 3.61
N LEU A 201 -0.49 -12.37 4.63
CA LEU A 201 -1.17 -13.00 5.76
C LEU A 201 -2.46 -13.74 5.38
N ALA A 202 -3.14 -13.34 4.30
CA ALA A 202 -4.36 -13.98 3.85
C ALA A 202 -4.12 -15.24 3.01
N PHE A 203 -3.11 -15.21 2.14
CA PHE A 203 -2.97 -16.19 1.06
C PHE A 203 -1.68 -17.01 1.08
N ASN A 204 -0.66 -16.63 1.84
CA ASN A 204 0.54 -17.44 2.06
C ASN A 204 0.37 -18.35 3.28
N GLU A 205 0.15 -19.65 3.05
CA GLU A 205 -0.08 -20.64 4.11
C GLU A 205 1.14 -20.85 5.02
N ASN A 206 2.33 -20.60 4.51
CA ASN A 206 3.56 -20.77 5.29
C ASN A 206 3.79 -19.58 6.23
N ARG A 207 3.10 -18.46 6.03
CA ARG A 207 3.19 -17.27 6.89
C ARG A 207 2.15 -17.33 7.99
N THR A 208 2.61 -17.08 9.21
CA THR A 208 1.83 -17.05 10.45
C THR A 208 1.85 -15.66 11.08
N TRP A 209 0.97 -15.43 12.06
CA TRP A 209 0.95 -14.17 12.83
C TRP A 209 2.15 -14.00 13.75
N ASP A 210 2.86 -15.10 14.04
CA ASP A 210 4.08 -15.09 14.86
C ASP A 210 5.31 -14.70 14.04
N ASP A 211 5.22 -14.65 12.72
CA ASP A 211 6.31 -14.21 11.87
C ASP A 211 6.55 -12.70 11.97
N PRO A 212 7.78 -12.22 11.69
CA PRO A 212 8.02 -10.80 11.49
C PRO A 212 7.11 -10.24 10.39
N ILE A 213 6.42 -9.14 10.70
CA ILE A 213 5.54 -8.43 9.76
C ILE A 213 6.04 -6.99 9.59
N SER A 214 5.84 -6.43 8.40
CA SER A 214 6.12 -5.02 8.13
C SER A 214 5.17 -4.48 7.08
N SER A 215 4.90 -3.18 7.15
CA SER A 215 4.18 -2.45 6.09
C SER A 215 5.09 -2.06 4.93
N ASP A 216 6.42 -2.19 5.07
CA ASP A 216 7.33 -2.12 3.94
C ASP A 216 7.20 -3.41 3.13
N PHE A 217 6.73 -3.30 1.89
CA PHE A 217 6.58 -4.46 1.03
C PHE A 217 7.94 -5.10 0.70
N SER A 218 9.03 -4.31 0.64
CA SER A 218 10.38 -4.81 0.30
C SER A 218 10.87 -5.86 1.30
N PHE A 219 10.45 -5.72 2.56
CA PHE A 219 10.72 -6.66 3.64
C PHE A 219 10.07 -8.04 3.41
N LEU A 220 8.95 -8.08 2.71
CA LEU A 220 8.15 -9.29 2.46
C LEU A 220 8.50 -9.95 1.11
N LEU A 221 9.31 -9.32 0.26
CA LEU A 221 9.72 -9.88 -1.03
C LEU A 221 10.96 -10.74 -0.91
N GLN A 222 11.21 -11.59 -1.92
CA GLN A 222 12.39 -12.47 -1.97
C GLN A 222 13.69 -11.72 -1.68
N GLY A 223 14.50 -12.21 -0.73
CA GLY A 223 15.72 -11.53 -0.27
C GLY A 223 15.50 -10.47 0.83
N GLY A 224 14.25 -10.15 1.18
CA GLY A 224 13.92 -9.36 2.37
C GLY A 224 14.01 -10.19 3.66
N GLU A 225 14.28 -9.53 4.78
CA GLU A 225 14.41 -10.14 6.11
C GLU A 225 13.19 -10.99 6.53
N GLY A 226 11.99 -10.59 6.10
CA GLY A 226 10.73 -11.25 6.46
C GLY A 226 10.12 -12.09 5.34
N TYR A 227 10.88 -12.43 4.30
CA TYR A 227 10.38 -13.25 3.19
C TYR A 227 10.04 -14.66 3.68
N VAL A 228 8.83 -15.11 3.34
CA VAL A 228 8.39 -16.49 3.58
C VAL A 228 7.95 -17.07 2.25
N GLU A 229 8.63 -18.13 1.80
CA GLU A 229 8.30 -18.77 0.53
C GLU A 229 6.92 -19.43 0.60
N ALA A 230 6.05 -19.11 -0.36
CA ALA A 230 4.72 -19.70 -0.45
C ALA A 230 4.81 -21.17 -0.92
N PRO A 231 3.85 -22.05 -0.55
CA PRO A 231 3.86 -23.44 -0.97
C PRO A 231 3.94 -23.62 -2.50
N LEU A 232 4.69 -24.63 -2.94
CA LEU A 232 4.95 -24.95 -4.36
C LEU A 232 3.72 -25.43 -5.15
N ASN A 233 2.53 -25.52 -4.55
CA ASN A 233 1.34 -26.04 -5.23
C ASN A 233 0.87 -25.05 -6.32
N VAL A 234 1.44 -25.18 -7.51
CA VAL A 234 1.02 -24.47 -8.72
C VAL A 234 -0.20 -25.21 -9.27
N THR A 235 -1.39 -24.69 -9.00
CA THR A 235 -2.54 -24.99 -9.86
C THR A 235 -2.33 -24.21 -11.16
N THR A 236 -2.02 -24.94 -12.23
CA THR A 236 -1.77 -24.44 -13.59
C THR A 236 -3.05 -24.04 -14.32
N GLU A 237 -3.90 -23.24 -13.69
CA GLU A 237 -5.02 -22.60 -14.37
C GLU A 237 -4.73 -21.10 -14.49
N ASP A 238 -4.94 -20.57 -15.70
CA ASP A 238 -4.57 -19.21 -16.06
C ASP A 238 -5.34 -18.19 -15.23
N LEU A 239 -4.60 -17.22 -14.66
CA LEU A 239 -5.23 -16.00 -14.19
C LEU A 239 -5.92 -15.37 -15.38
N VAL A 240 -7.21 -15.05 -15.24
CA VAL A 240 -7.83 -14.05 -16.12
C VAL A 240 -7.24 -12.70 -15.73
N GLU A 241 -6.05 -12.39 -16.24
CA GLU A 241 -5.45 -11.08 -16.11
C GLU A 241 -6.15 -10.14 -17.08
N THR A 242 -6.97 -9.22 -16.57
CA THR A 242 -7.54 -8.15 -17.38
C THR A 242 -6.86 -6.85 -16.98
N GLN A 243 -5.96 -6.36 -17.84
CA GLN A 243 -5.33 -5.05 -17.63
C GLN A 243 -6.33 -3.96 -18.04
N LEU A 244 -6.73 -3.14 -17.08
CA LEU A 244 -7.62 -2.00 -17.32
C LEU A 244 -6.74 -0.75 -17.41
N THR A 245 -6.11 -0.54 -18.56
CA THR A 245 -5.28 0.64 -18.77
C THR A 245 -6.03 1.67 -19.60
N SER A 246 -6.08 2.92 -19.12
CA SER A 246 -6.42 4.07 -19.98
C SER A 246 -5.22 4.54 -20.81
N GLY A 247 -4.38 3.61 -21.31
CA GLY A 247 -3.27 3.92 -22.20
C GLY A 247 -1.87 3.44 -21.79
N PHE A 248 -1.73 2.31 -21.09
CA PHE A 248 -0.41 1.72 -20.78
C PHE A 248 -0.26 0.38 -21.51
N ARG A 249 0.65 0.34 -22.49
CA ARG A 249 1.10 -0.87 -23.20
C ARG A 249 2.44 -1.30 -22.59
N THR A 250 2.45 -2.34 -21.79
CA THR A 250 3.71 -2.99 -21.39
C THR A 250 4.07 -4.01 -22.46
N SER A 251 5.02 -3.66 -23.33
CA SER A 251 5.60 -4.63 -24.27
C SER A 251 6.51 -5.57 -23.49
N THR A 252 6.12 -6.83 -23.41
CA THR A 252 7.07 -7.91 -23.10
C THR A 252 6.85 -8.98 -24.16
N GLN A 253 7.83 -9.08 -25.06
CA GLN A 253 7.96 -9.99 -26.19
C GLN A 253 7.03 -9.72 -27.39
N CYS A 254 7.61 -9.01 -28.38
CA CYS A 254 7.20 -9.13 -29.77
C CYS A 254 7.65 -10.50 -30.28
N THR A 255 6.73 -11.44 -30.40
CA THR A 255 6.80 -12.43 -31.48
C THR A 255 5.84 -11.98 -32.56
N ASP A 256 6.38 -11.82 -33.78
CA ASP A 256 5.66 -11.40 -34.97
C ASP A 256 4.50 -12.36 -35.31
N SER A 257 3.35 -12.13 -34.69
CA SER A 257 2.03 -12.17 -35.30
C SER A 257 0.97 -12.11 -34.21
N SER A 258 -0.12 -11.44 -34.57
CA SER A 258 -1.47 -11.66 -34.04
C SER A 258 -1.92 -10.74 -32.89
N THR A 259 -2.90 -9.93 -33.27
CA THR A 259 -3.88 -9.24 -32.46
C THR A 259 -4.53 -10.18 -31.44
N GLU A 260 -4.23 -10.05 -30.16
CA GLU A 260 -5.00 -10.75 -29.12
C GLU A 260 -6.31 -10.00 -28.81
N VAL A 261 -7.28 -10.20 -29.71
CA VAL A 261 -8.69 -10.32 -29.38
C VAL A 261 -9.00 -11.79 -29.65
N ALA A 262 -9.43 -12.54 -28.64
CA ALA A 262 -9.81 -13.94 -28.83
C ALA A 262 -11.05 -14.00 -29.75
N LEU A 263 -10.80 -14.17 -31.05
CA LEU A 263 -11.81 -14.44 -32.07
C LEU A 263 -12.24 -15.90 -31.92
N ARG A 264 -13.53 -16.14 -31.67
CA ARG A 264 -14.12 -17.47 -31.86
C ARG A 264 -14.31 -17.74 -33.35
N SER A 265 -14.38 -19.01 -33.73
CA SER A 265 -14.55 -19.47 -35.12
C SER A 265 -15.85 -19.01 -35.79
N ASP A 266 -16.74 -18.36 -35.05
CA ASP A 266 -17.99 -17.75 -35.48
C ASP A 266 -17.90 -16.22 -35.62
N MET A 267 -16.69 -15.64 -35.61
CA MET A 267 -16.47 -14.18 -35.70
C MET A 267 -17.08 -13.38 -34.55
N THR A 268 -17.46 -14.03 -33.44
CA THR A 268 -17.95 -13.33 -32.25
C THR A 268 -16.79 -12.93 -31.33
N VAL A 269 -16.87 -11.70 -30.81
CA VAL A 269 -15.95 -11.17 -29.80
C VAL A 269 -16.52 -11.48 -28.41
N SER A 270 -15.81 -12.28 -27.63
CA SER A 270 -16.25 -12.61 -26.26
C SER A 270 -15.85 -11.50 -25.29
N THR A 271 -16.80 -10.69 -24.84
CA THR A 271 -16.66 -9.74 -23.72
C THR A 271 -16.92 -10.39 -22.35
N SER A 272 -16.90 -11.73 -22.31
CA SER A 272 -17.33 -12.55 -21.17
C SER A 272 -16.44 -12.35 -19.95
N GLY A 273 -16.83 -11.39 -19.10
CA GLY A 273 -16.29 -11.21 -17.76
C GLY A 273 -16.34 -9.78 -17.22
N PHE A 274 -16.51 -8.76 -18.07
CA PHE A 274 -16.32 -7.36 -17.66
C PHE A 274 -17.61 -6.58 -17.34
N SER A 275 -18.77 -7.07 -17.77
CA SER A 275 -20.07 -6.53 -17.35
C SER A 275 -21.20 -7.39 -17.91
N SER A 276 -22.13 -7.86 -17.07
CA SER A 276 -23.44 -8.36 -17.52
C SER A 276 -24.43 -7.22 -17.79
N GLN A 277 -24.04 -5.97 -17.51
CA GLN A 277 -24.80 -4.78 -17.85
C GLN A 277 -24.13 -4.03 -19.01
N PRO A 278 -24.88 -3.57 -20.02
CA PRO A 278 -24.32 -2.67 -21.02
C PRO A 278 -23.81 -1.42 -20.29
N ARG A 279 -22.48 -1.20 -20.32
CA ARG A 279 -21.88 0.07 -19.86
C ARG A 279 -22.19 1.13 -20.93
N THR A 280 -23.41 1.63 -20.94
CA THR A 280 -23.72 2.87 -21.65
C THR A 280 -23.12 4.00 -20.83
N TRP A 281 -22.19 4.74 -21.44
CA TRP A 281 -21.81 6.04 -20.94
C TRP A 281 -23.06 6.91 -20.95
N ASP A 282 -23.67 7.09 -19.78
CA ASP A 282 -24.78 8.02 -19.59
C ASP A 282 -24.16 9.40 -19.31
N GLY A 283 -23.54 9.96 -20.35
CA GLY A 283 -23.21 11.38 -20.34
C GLY A 283 -24.47 12.22 -20.38
N LEU A 284 -24.34 13.53 -20.67
CA LEU A 284 -25.53 14.27 -21.11
C LEU A 284 -26.05 13.59 -22.38
N GLU A 285 -27.15 12.84 -22.28
CA GLU A 285 -27.88 12.34 -23.44
C GLU A 285 -28.20 13.54 -24.33
N LEU A 286 -27.44 13.68 -25.42
CA LEU A 286 -27.78 14.60 -26.50
C LEU A 286 -28.99 13.98 -27.20
N LYS A 287 -30.19 14.32 -26.70
CA LYS A 287 -31.46 14.02 -27.37
C LYS A 287 -31.55 14.80 -28.67
N MET A 288 -30.81 14.33 -29.67
CA MET A 288 -30.84 14.84 -31.02
C MET A 288 -32.22 14.52 -31.59
N ASN A 289 -32.99 15.59 -31.81
CA ASN A 289 -34.34 15.65 -32.38
C ASN A 289 -35.54 15.46 -31.44
N ASP A 290 -35.34 15.23 -30.14
CA ASP A 290 -36.46 15.04 -29.18
C ASP A 290 -36.70 16.22 -28.22
N THR A 291 -35.93 17.30 -28.36
CA THR A 291 -36.08 18.48 -27.49
C THR A 291 -36.67 19.64 -28.30
N ALA A 292 -37.95 19.95 -28.09
CA ALA A 292 -38.53 21.18 -28.61
C ALA A 292 -37.71 22.39 -28.11
N PRO A 293 -37.41 23.40 -28.95
CA PRO A 293 -36.60 24.54 -28.55
C PRO A 293 -37.27 25.26 -27.37
N SER A 294 -36.61 25.26 -26.22
CA SER A 294 -37.04 25.99 -25.03
C SER A 294 -36.15 27.22 -24.83
N MET A 295 -36.70 28.27 -24.22
CA MET A 295 -35.93 29.48 -23.92
C MET A 295 -34.82 29.15 -22.90
N ALA A 296 -33.60 29.61 -23.19
CA ALA A 296 -32.45 29.39 -22.32
C ALA A 296 -32.74 29.94 -20.91
N GLN A 297 -32.67 29.07 -19.91
CA GLN A 297 -32.76 29.46 -18.50
C GLN A 297 -31.36 29.66 -17.92
N ALA A 298 -31.23 30.59 -16.97
CA ALA A 298 -29.97 30.84 -16.31
C ALA A 298 -29.48 29.58 -15.57
N GLY A 299 -28.30 29.10 -15.95
CA GLY A 299 -27.68 27.93 -15.34
C GLY A 299 -27.28 28.16 -13.88
N ARG A 300 -27.02 27.07 -13.17
CA ARG A 300 -26.51 27.07 -11.80
C ARG A 300 -25.15 27.77 -11.73
N LYS A 301 -24.97 28.67 -10.77
CA LYS A 301 -23.74 29.44 -10.58
C LYS A 301 -22.93 28.83 -9.43
N GLY A 302 -21.66 28.53 -9.67
CA GLY A 302 -20.76 27.95 -8.66
C GLY A 302 -19.73 27.03 -9.28
N THR A 303 -18.78 26.59 -8.46
CA THR A 303 -17.81 25.54 -8.82
C THR A 303 -18.33 24.19 -8.38
N ALA A 304 -17.87 23.08 -8.99
CA ALA A 304 -18.30 21.73 -8.65
C ALA A 304 -18.09 21.32 -7.17
N GLN A 305 -17.36 22.12 -6.41
CA GLN A 305 -17.08 21.95 -4.98
C GLN A 305 -18.10 22.68 -4.07
N GLY A 306 -19.05 23.43 -4.63
CA GLY A 306 -20.12 24.11 -3.88
C GLY A 306 -20.88 25.10 -4.77
N TYR A 307 -22.15 24.81 -5.03
CA TYR A 307 -23.00 25.73 -5.77
C TYR A 307 -23.61 26.79 -4.85
N SER A 308 -23.91 27.98 -5.38
CA SER A 308 -24.37 29.12 -4.57
C SER A 308 -25.71 28.91 -3.85
N TYR A 309 -26.44 27.84 -4.16
CA TYR A 309 -27.71 27.47 -3.52
C TYR A 309 -27.57 26.33 -2.50
N GLU A 310 -26.37 25.76 -2.34
CA GLU A 310 -26.08 24.78 -1.30
C GLU A 310 -25.68 25.56 -0.04
N ILE A 311 -26.64 25.75 0.87
CA ILE A 311 -26.39 26.33 2.19
C ILE A 311 -25.68 25.26 3.02
N SER A 312 -24.47 25.58 3.46
CA SER A 312 -23.61 24.79 4.36
C SER A 312 -24.23 24.53 5.73
#